data_AF-A0A7Y4LYP3-F1
#
_entry.id   AF-A0A7Y4LYP3-F1
#
_cell.length_a   1.000
_cell.length_b   1.000
_cell.length_c   1.000
_cell.angle_alpha   90.00
_cell.angle_beta   90.00
_cell.angle_gamma   90.00
#
_symmetry.space_group_name_H-M   'P 1'
#
loop_
_entity.id
_entity.type
_entity.pdbx_description
1 polymer ?
#
loop_
_entity_poly.entity_id
_entity_poly.type
_entity_poly.pdbx_seq_one_letter_code
_entity_poly.pdbx_strand_id
1 'polypeptide(L)' 'MTIDDGMTRIECFVLDVSPGGAKIVTDAAFDVRDSFQLALVPEHATRQSCEVVWRRGKTYGVKFLS' A
#
# COMPACT_ATOMS: atom_id res chain seq x y z
N MET A 1 8.98 7.94 -9.20
CA MET A 1 7.57 7.71 -9.57
C MET A 1 7.58 7.21 -10.99
N THR A 2 7.53 5.89 -11.16
CA THR A 2 7.41 5.25 -12.48
C THR A 2 5.92 5.12 -12.78
N ILE A 3 5.49 5.69 -13.91
CA ILE A 3 4.13 5.54 -14.42
C ILE A 3 4.20 4.37 -15.40
N ASP A 4 3.83 3.18 -14.95
CA ASP A 4 3.50 2.08 -15.84
C ASP A 4 1.97 1.98 -15.88
N ASP A 5 1.41 2.00 -17.09
CA ASP A 5 -0.01 1.72 -17.34
C ASP A 5 -1.02 2.67 -16.64
N GLY A 6 -0.61 3.93 -16.39
CA GLY A 6 -1.44 4.93 -15.71
C GLY A 6 -1.52 4.76 -14.18
N MET A 7 -0.80 3.79 -13.61
CA MET A 7 -0.74 3.55 -12.18
C MET A 7 0.55 4.13 -11.58
N THR A 8 0.41 4.86 -10.48
CA THR A 8 1.55 5.35 -9.71
C THR A 8 2.07 4.22 -8.82
N ARG A 9 3.34 3.81 -9.01
CA ARG A 9 4.03 2.90 -8.08
C ARG A 9 4.81 3.68 -7.02
N ILE A 10 4.65 3.25 -5.77
CA ILE A 10 5.33 3.80 -4.60
C ILE A 10 5.93 2.64 -3.84
N GLU A 11 7.25 2.69 -3.62
CA GLU A 11 7.93 1.73 -2.75
C GLU A 11 7.50 1.94 -1.30
N CYS A 12 7.32 0.83 -0.58
CA CYS A 12 6.96 0.85 0.83
C CYS A 12 7.61 -0.31 1.58
N PHE A 13 7.73 -0.13 2.89
CA PHE A 13 8.15 -1.18 3.81
C PHE A 13 6.97 -1.62 4.66
N VAL A 14 6.75 -2.93 4.74
CA VAL A 14 5.81 -3.54 5.66
C VAL A 14 6.48 -3.65 7.04
N LEU A 15 5.89 -2.99 8.04
CA LEU A 15 6.41 -2.97 9.41
C LEU A 15 5.74 -4.03 10.30
N ASP A 16 4.49 -4.37 10.01
CA ASP A 16 3.68 -5.32 10.78
C ASP A 16 2.56 -5.90 9.89
N VAL A 17 2.18 -7.15 10.14
CA VAL A 17 1.13 -7.87 9.41
C VAL A 17 0.19 -8.54 10.39
N SER A 18 -1.10 -8.39 10.12
CA SER A 18 -2.20 -9.08 10.80
C SER A 18 -3.04 -9.84 9.76
N PRO A 19 -3.93 -10.76 10.16
CA PRO A 19 -4.78 -11.49 9.22
C PRO A 19 -5.64 -10.60 8.30
N GLY A 20 -6.00 -9.39 8.75
CA GLY A 20 -6.89 -8.48 8.02
C GLY A 20 -6.25 -7.20 7.52
N GLY A 21 -4.93 -7.04 7.65
CA GLY A 21 -4.29 -5.78 7.31
C GLY A 21 -2.82 -5.71 7.66
N ALA A 22 -2.20 -4.57 7.35
CA ALA A 22 -0.79 -4.32 7.59
C ALA A 22 -0.55 -2.88 8.04
N LYS A 23 0.61 -2.67 8.64
CA LYS A 23 1.19 -1.34 8.89
C LYS A 23 2.34 -1.15 7.91
N ILE A 24 2.27 -0.11 7.11
CA ILE A 24 3.31 0.20 6.10
C ILE A 24 3.89 1.59 6.35
N VAL A 25 5.12 1.79 5.86
CA VAL A 25 5.75 3.11 5.77
C VAL A 25 6.24 3.33 4.34
N THR A 26 6.12 4.56 3.85
CA THR A 26 6.50 4.94 2.48
C THR A 26 7.49 6.10 2.50
N ASP A 27 8.24 6.27 1.41
CA ASP A 27 9.20 7.39 1.29
C ASP A 27 8.52 8.73 0.98
N ALA A 28 7.33 8.69 0.42
CA ALA A 28 6.50 9.86 0.15
C ALA A 28 5.13 9.68 0.78
N ALA A 29 4.61 10.77 1.38
CA ALA A 29 3.21 10.81 1.73
C ALA A 29 2.40 10.85 0.43
N PHE A 30 1.42 9.96 0.29
CA PHE A 30 0.51 9.96 -0.85
C PHE A 30 -0.93 10.21 -0.40
N ASP A 31 -1.66 10.92 -1.26
CA ASP A 31 -3.08 11.20 -1.12
C ASP A 31 -3.88 10.18 -1.94
N VAL A 32 -3.74 8.91 -1.58
CA VAL A 32 -4.60 7.86 -2.14
C VAL A 32 -5.95 8.03 -1.45
N ARG A 33 -6.99 8.27 -2.25
CA ARG A 33 -8.40 8.33 -1.84
C ARG A 33 -8.89 6.96 -1.37
N ASP A 34 -8.36 6.54 -0.24
CA ASP A 34 -8.78 5.40 0.55
C ASP A 34 -8.35 4.03 0.03
N SER A 35 -8.14 3.75 -1.28
CA SER A 35 -7.76 2.39 -1.75
C SER A 35 -6.59 2.30 -2.73
N PHE A 36 -5.78 1.24 -2.59
CA PHE A 36 -4.65 0.93 -3.49
C PHE A 36 -4.39 -0.58 -3.58
N GLN A 37 -3.46 -0.95 -4.46
CA GLN A 37 -2.99 -2.34 -4.63
C GLN A 37 -1.61 -2.48 -4.01
N LEU A 38 -1.45 -3.41 -3.06
CA LEU A 38 -0.17 -3.76 -2.46
C LEU A 38 0.45 -4.97 -3.16
N ALA A 39 1.65 -4.81 -3.70
CA ALA A 39 2.44 -5.92 -4.22
C ALA A 39 3.53 -6.28 -3.19
N LEU A 40 3.55 -7.53 -2.72
CA LEU A 40 4.64 -8.03 -1.86
C LEU A 40 5.88 -8.45 -2.65
N VAL A 41 5.68 -8.81 -3.92
CA VAL A 41 6.74 -9.14 -4.87
C VAL A 41 6.50 -8.30 -6.13
N PRO A 42 7.43 -7.41 -6.53
CA PRO A 42 7.19 -6.42 -7.59
C PRO A 42 6.73 -6.98 -8.93
N GLU A 43 7.23 -8.16 -9.31
CA GLU A 43 6.95 -8.80 -10.60
C GLU A 43 5.82 -9.85 -10.54
N HIS A 44 5.24 -10.08 -9.36
CA HIS A 44 4.19 -11.07 -9.20
C HIS A 44 2.81 -10.48 -9.54
N ALA A 45 1.98 -11.27 -10.23
CA ALA A 45 0.65 -10.82 -10.65
C ALA A 45 -0.31 -10.60 -9.47
N THR A 46 -0.11 -11.32 -8.36
CA THR A 46 -0.96 -11.17 -7.17
C THR A 46 -0.70 -9.85 -6.48
N ARG A 47 -1.72 -8.99 -6.47
CA ARG A 47 -1.75 -7.75 -5.70
C ARG A 47 -2.90 -7.83 -4.70
N GLN A 48 -2.65 -7.31 -3.50
CA GLN A 48 -3.64 -7.26 -2.44
C GLN A 48 -4.33 -5.90 -2.47
N SER A 49 -5.64 -5.90 -2.76
CA SER A 49 -6.48 -4.72 -2.60
C SER A 49 -6.46 -4.28 -1.14
N CYS A 50 -6.18 -3.01 -0.89
CA CYS A 50 -6.04 -2.44 0.44
C CYS A 50 -6.84 -1.15 0.57
N GLU A 51 -7.37 -0.89 1.76
CA GLU A 51 -7.94 0.39 2.16
C GLU A 51 -7.15 1.04 3.30
N VAL A 52 -6.88 2.34 3.24
CA VAL A 52 -6.23 3.08 4.33
C VAL A 52 -7.25 3.32 5.45
N VAL A 53 -7.01 2.75 6.63
CA VAL A 53 -7.89 2.89 7.80
C VAL A 53 -7.40 3.92 8.81
N TRP A 54 -6.11 4.23 8.81
CA TRP A 54 -5.54 5.36 9.56
C TRP A 54 -4.21 5.81 8.95
N ARG A 55 -3.83 7.07 9.23
CA ARG A 55 -2.58 7.69 8.75
C ARG A 55 -1.89 8.49 9.84
N ARG A 56 -0.55 8.43 9.87
CA ARG A 56 0.31 9.28 10.70
C ARG A 56 1.61 9.58 9.95
N GLY A 57 1.71 10.78 9.37
CA GLY A 57 2.85 11.13 8.52
C GLY A 57 2.92 10.23 7.29
N LYS A 58 4.03 9.50 7.12
CA LYS A 58 4.23 8.53 6.03
C LYS A 58 3.93 7.08 6.45
N THR A 59 3.33 6.88 7.62
CA THR A 59 2.93 5.57 8.13
C THR A 59 1.43 5.40 7.99
N TYR A 60 1.03 4.25 7.49
CA TYR A 60 -0.36 3.93 7.16
C TYR A 60 -0.73 2.58 7.76
N GLY A 61 -1.90 2.53 8.38
CA GLY A 61 -2.58 1.28 8.65
C GLY A 61 -3.54 0.99 7.52
N VAL A 62 -3.47 -0.23 7.00
CA VAL A 62 -4.26 -0.65 5.85
C VAL A 62 -5.01 -1.93 6.14
N LYS A 63 -6.25 -2.02 5.65
CA LYS A 63 -7.10 -3.21 5.71
C LYS A 63 -7.03 -3.95 4.39
N PHE A 64 -6.87 -5.26 4.42
CA PHE A 64 -6.96 -6.11 3.24
C PHE A 64 -8.43 -6.24 2.81
N LEU A 65 -8.70 -5.94 1.55
CA LEU A 65 -9.99 -6.15 0.91
C LEU A 65 -9.94 -7.52 0.21
N SER A 66 -10.76 -8.44 0.69
CA SER A 66 -10.96 -9.79 0.13
C SER A 66 -11.76 -9.76 -1.16
#